data_AF-A0A6J5CCG8-F1
#
_entry.id   AF-A0A6J5CCG8-F1
#
_cell.length_a   1.000
_cell.length_b   1.000
_cell.length_c   1.000
_cell.angle_alpha   90.00
_cell.angle_beta   90.00
_cell.angle_gamma   90.00
#
_symmetry.space_group_name_H-M   'P 1'
#
loop_
_entity.id
_entity.type
_entity.pdbx_description
1 polymer ?
#
loop_
_entity_poly.entity_id
_entity_poly.type
_entity_poly.pdbx_seq_one_letter_code
_entity_poly.pdbx_strand_id
1 'polypeptide(L)'
;MIWAFVLINAIGVLAMYRPGDFGENFLSFAAFMGGAMSATLVVFAIIFYRVTRKMMGFVRLAEAIFSTYGWSDVENINLRKTSREHRGSNMLSNYGRYYFRYR
;
A
#
# COMPACT_ATOMS: atom_id res chain seq x y z
N MET A 1 -4.39 -9.07 -0.41
CA MET A 1 -4.64 -8.24 0.79
C MET A 1 -5.99 -8.52 1.44
N ILE A 2 -7.12 -8.43 0.72
CA ILE A 2 -8.46 -8.69 1.27
C ILE A 2 -8.56 -10.11 1.88
N TRP A 3 -8.09 -11.14 1.17
CA TRP A 3 -8.07 -12.51 1.69
C TRP A 3 -7.27 -12.69 2.98
N ALA A 4 -6.14 -11.97 3.11
CA ALA A 4 -5.33 -12.00 4.33
C ALA A 4 -6.06 -11.33 5.49
N PHE A 5 -6.76 -10.22 5.23
CA PHE A 5 -7.60 -9.57 6.23
C PHE A 5 -8.72 -10.50 6.71
N VAL A 6 -9.44 -11.17 5.81
CA VAL A 6 -10.51 -12.12 6.16
C VAL A 6 -9.96 -13.29 6.99
N LEU A 7 -8.81 -13.84 6.60
CA LEU A 7 -8.15 -14.91 7.36
C LEU A 7 -7.75 -14.48 8.77
N ILE A 8 -7.12 -13.30 8.91
CA ILE A 8 -6.74 -12.76 10.23
C ILE A 8 -7.99 -12.52 11.09
N ASN A 9 -9.07 -12.02 10.49
CA ASN A 9 -10.36 -11.84 11.15
C ASN A 9 -10.92 -13.17 11.67
N ALA A 10 -10.97 -14.17 10.80
CA ALA A 10 -11.47 -15.50 11.15
C ALA A 10 -10.64 -16.15 12.27
N ILE A 11 -9.32 -16.06 12.19
CA ILE A 11 -8.41 -16.54 13.25
C ILE A 11 -8.65 -15.78 14.55
N GLY A 12 -8.76 -14.45 14.49
CA GLY A 12 -9.02 -13.61 15.65
C GLY A 12 -10.34 -13.96 16.35
N VAL A 13 -11.41 -14.15 15.58
CA VAL A 13 -12.73 -14.58 16.10
C VAL A 13 -12.64 -15.95 16.76
N LEU A 14 -11.98 -16.92 16.12
CA LEU A 14 -11.83 -18.27 16.68
C LEU A 14 -10.95 -18.29 17.94
N ALA A 15 -9.88 -17.50 17.98
CA ALA A 15 -8.96 -17.44 19.10
C ALA A 15 -9.52 -16.71 20.33
N MET A 16 -10.42 -15.74 20.11
CA MET A 16 -10.97 -14.90 21.18
C MET A 16 -12.32 -15.38 21.69
N TYR A 17 -13.03 -16.26 20.98
CA TYR A 17 -14.35 -16.73 21.40
C TYR A 17 -14.26 -17.51 22.73
N ARG A 18 -14.92 -16.98 23.78
CA ARG A 18 -15.16 -17.71 25.02
C ARG A 18 -16.66 -17.89 25.29
N PRO A 19 -17.10 -19.03 25.85
CA PRO A 19 -18.49 -19.21 26.25
C PRO A 19 -18.86 -18.16 27.31
N GLY A 20 -19.84 -17.29 27.00
CA GLY A 20 -20.27 -16.18 27.88
C GLY A 20 -19.77 -14.78 27.48
N ASP A 21 -19.06 -14.64 26.35
CA ASP A 21 -18.66 -13.34 25.78
C ASP A 21 -19.85 -12.56 25.16
N PHE A 22 -19.57 -11.40 24.53
CA PHE A 22 -20.53 -10.53 23.84
C PHE A 22 -21.41 -11.26 22.80
N GLY A 23 -22.49 -11.89 23.27
CA GLY A 23 -23.50 -12.58 22.47
C GLY A 23 -23.79 -13.98 23.00
N GLU A 24 -25.07 -14.37 23.02
CA GLU A 24 -25.50 -15.71 23.46
C GLU A 24 -24.96 -16.84 22.55
N ASN A 25 -24.57 -16.51 21.32
CA ASN A 25 -24.13 -17.46 20.30
C ASN A 25 -22.89 -16.95 19.54
N PHE A 26 -22.05 -17.88 19.07
CA PHE A 26 -20.85 -17.62 18.26
C PHE A 26 -21.10 -16.67 17.08
N LEU A 27 -22.25 -16.78 16.42
CA LEU A 27 -22.57 -15.99 15.24
C LEU A 27 -22.74 -14.50 15.57
N SER A 28 -23.30 -14.17 16.73
CA SER A 28 -23.44 -12.78 17.20
C SER A 28 -22.07 -12.18 17.55
N PHE A 29 -21.20 -12.97 18.20
CA PHE A 29 -19.83 -12.58 18.49
C PHE A 29 -19.01 -12.33 17.21
N ALA A 30 -19.10 -13.26 16.24
CA ALA A 30 -18.43 -13.14 14.96
C ALA A 30 -18.92 -11.91 14.16
N ALA A 31 -20.22 -11.64 14.17
CA ALA A 31 -20.79 -10.47 13.50
C ALA A 31 -20.30 -9.15 14.12
N PHE A 32 -20.24 -9.07 15.45
CA PHE A 32 -19.71 -7.91 16.15
C PHE A 32 -18.23 -7.65 15.82
N MET A 33 -17.40 -8.68 15.93
CA MET A 33 -15.97 -8.60 15.62
C MET A 33 -15.72 -8.24 14.15
N GLY A 34 -16.44 -8.88 13.23
CA GLY A 34 -16.39 -8.57 11.81
C GLY A 34 -16.78 -7.11 11.52
N GLY A 35 -17.82 -6.61 12.19
CA GLY A 35 -18.24 -5.20 12.11
C GLY A 35 -17.17 -4.23 12.62
N ALA A 36 -16.61 -4.48 13.81
CA ALA A 36 -15.58 -3.64 14.42
C ALA A 36 -14.30 -3.57 13.56
N MET A 37 -13.87 -4.71 13.02
CA MET A 37 -12.69 -4.77 12.16
C MET A 37 -12.95 -4.13 10.78
N SER A 38 -14.18 -4.25 10.25
CA SER A 38 -14.57 -3.55 9.02
C SER A 38 -14.58 -2.04 9.20
N ALA A 39 -15.10 -1.53 10.33
CA ALA A 39 -15.04 -0.12 10.66
C ALA A 39 -13.59 0.39 10.72
N THR A 40 -12.70 -0.42 11.30
CA THR A 40 -11.26 -0.12 11.37
C THR A 40 -10.62 -0.02 9.98
N LEU A 41 -10.98 -0.90 9.05
CA LEU A 41 -10.53 -0.79 7.65
C LEU A 41 -10.97 0.51 6.99
N VAL A 42 -12.21 0.95 7.23
CA VAL A 42 -12.71 2.22 6.67
C VAL A 42 -11.88 3.39 7.22
N VAL A 43 -11.59 3.41 8.52
CA VAL A 43 -10.75 4.44 9.14
C VAL A 43 -9.35 4.45 8.50
N PHE A 44 -8.71 3.29 8.37
CA PHE A 44 -7.40 3.20 7.73
C PHE A 44 -7.45 3.63 6.27
N ALA A 45 -8.47 3.22 5.50
CA ALA A 45 -8.63 3.64 4.11
C ALA A 45 -8.73 5.17 3.98
N ILE A 46 -9.47 5.84 4.88
CA ILE A 46 -9.57 7.30 4.93
C ILE A 46 -8.21 7.93 5.24
N ILE A 47 -7.48 7.40 6.22
CA ILE A 47 -6.14 7.89 6.59
C ILE A 47 -5.18 7.74 5.41
N PHE A 48 -5.10 6.55 4.81
CA PHE A 48 -4.26 6.28 3.65
C PHE A 48 -4.60 7.22 2.49
N TYR A 49 -5.89 7.38 2.16
CA TYR A 49 -6.32 8.29 1.11
C TYR A 49 -5.85 9.72 1.39
N ARG A 50 -6.02 10.23 2.61
CA ARG A 50 -5.55 11.57 3.00
C ARG A 50 -4.03 11.70 2.89
N VAL A 51 -3.28 10.71 3.34
CA VAL A 51 -1.81 10.70 3.25
C VAL A 51 -1.36 10.70 1.79
N THR A 52 -1.92 9.83 0.95
CA THR A 52 -1.61 9.79 -0.50
C THR A 52 -1.91 11.14 -1.17
N ARG A 53 -3.02 11.78 -0.83
CA ARG A 53 -3.36 13.12 -1.36
C ARG A 53 -2.34 14.19 -0.93
N LYS A 54 -1.85 14.14 0.31
CA LYS A 54 -0.77 15.04 0.77
C LYS A 54 0.54 14.80 0.02
N MET A 55 0.88 13.54 -0.23
CA MET A 55 2.12 13.17 -0.95
C MET A 55 2.07 13.52 -2.44
N MET A 56 0.88 13.70 -3.01
CA MET A 56 0.70 14.06 -4.42
C MET A 56 1.38 15.40 -4.79
N GLY A 57 1.57 16.31 -3.83
CA GLY A 57 2.35 17.53 -4.07
C GLY A 57 3.81 17.23 -4.47
N PHE A 58 4.44 16.26 -3.81
CA PHE A 58 5.79 15.82 -4.16
C PHE A 58 5.84 15.10 -5.52
N VAL A 59 4.80 14.31 -5.82
CA VAL A 59 4.66 13.64 -7.13
C VAL A 59 4.62 14.67 -8.26
N ARG A 60 3.74 15.67 -8.15
CA ARG A 60 3.63 16.74 -9.15
C ARG A 60 4.89 17.58 -9.30
N LEU A 61 5.61 17.83 -8.20
CA LEU A 61 6.90 18.52 -8.24
C LEU A 61 7.94 17.68 -9.00
N ALA A 62 8.02 16.39 -8.73
CA ALA A 62 8.91 15.49 -9.46
C ALA A 62 8.53 15.43 -10.95
N GLU A 63 7.24 15.36 -11.26
CA GLU A 63 6.74 15.40 -12.64
C GLU A 63 7.14 16.68 -13.37
N ALA A 64 6.98 17.83 -12.72
CA ALA A 64 7.40 19.12 -13.27
C ALA A 64 8.91 19.17 -13.56
N ILE A 65 9.74 18.67 -12.63
CA ILE A 65 11.19 18.58 -12.81
C ILE A 65 11.53 17.70 -14.02
N PHE A 66 11.06 16.46 -14.07
CA PHE A 66 11.36 15.55 -15.17
C PHE A 66 10.84 16.04 -16.53
N SER A 67 9.66 16.67 -16.56
CA SER A 67 9.12 17.28 -17.79
C SER A 67 9.99 18.42 -18.30
N THR A 68 10.57 19.23 -17.39
CA THR A 68 11.51 20.31 -17.73
C THR A 68 12.81 19.76 -18.32
N TYR A 69 13.23 18.57 -17.89
CA TYR A 69 14.35 17.83 -18.49
C TYR A 69 13.98 17.07 -19.78
N GLY A 70 12.78 17.25 -20.33
CA GLY A 70 12.38 16.70 -21.63
C GLY A 70 11.94 15.23 -21.60
N TRP A 71 11.61 14.69 -20.43
CA TRP A 71 11.09 13.32 -20.33
C TRP A 71 9.64 13.27 -20.85
N SER A 72 9.33 12.25 -21.65
CA SER A 72 7.96 11.96 -22.09
C SER A 72 7.25 11.06 -21.09
N ASP A 73 5.93 11.23 -20.98
CA ASP A 73 5.05 10.37 -20.16
C ASP A 73 5.47 10.28 -18.67
N VAL A 74 5.64 11.45 -18.05
CA VAL A 74 6.19 11.58 -16.69
C VAL A 74 5.28 11.03 -15.58
N GLU A 75 3.99 10.84 -15.88
CA GLU A 75 3.03 10.27 -14.93
C GLU A 75 3.16 8.74 -14.83
N ASN A 76 3.68 8.08 -15.87
CA ASN A 76 3.76 6.60 -15.96
C ASN A 76 5.20 6.06 -15.98
N ILE A 77 6.19 6.91 -15.70
CA ILE A 77 7.61 6.55 -15.70
C ILE A 77 7.91 5.53 -14.59
N ASN A 78 8.60 4.46 -14.97
CA ASN A 78 9.18 3.52 -14.03
C ASN A 78 10.68 3.75 -13.93
N LEU A 79 11.09 4.60 -12.99
CA LEU A 79 12.51 4.95 -12.73
C LEU A 79 13.41 3.73 -12.59
N ARG A 80 12.92 2.66 -11.94
CA ARG A 80 13.69 1.44 -11.74
C ARG A 80 13.90 0.68 -13.04
N LYS A 81 12.88 0.60 -13.89
CA LYS A 81 12.99 -0.03 -15.21
C LYS A 81 13.93 0.79 -16.10
N THR A 82 13.70 2.10 -16.23
CA THR A 82 14.51 2.99 -17.06
C THR A 82 15.98 2.99 -16.62
N SER A 83 16.26 3.06 -15.32
CA SER A 83 17.64 3.01 -14.79
C SER A 83 18.34 1.68 -15.07
N ARG A 84 17.62 0.55 -15.03
CA ARG A 84 18.19 -0.77 -15.36
C ARG A 84 18.49 -0.91 -16.85
N GLU A 85 17.68 -0.33 -17.72
CA GLU A 85 17.91 -0.28 -19.17
C GLU A 85 19.13 0.58 -19.51
N HIS A 86 19.33 1.70 -18.81
CA HIS A 86 20.44 2.64 -19.04
C HIS A 86 21.70 2.32 -18.21
N ARG A 87 21.73 1.19 -17.51
CA ARG A 87 22.82 0.73 -16.63
C ARG A 87 24.20 0.63 -17.31
N GLY A 88 24.23 0.45 -18.63
CA GLY A 88 25.47 0.23 -19.39
C GLY A 88 26.24 -0.99 -18.86
N SER A 89 27.54 -0.85 -18.64
CA SER A 89 28.41 -1.92 -18.10
C SER A 89 28.30 -2.13 -16.59
N ASN A 90 27.56 -1.28 -15.86
CA ASN A 90 27.63 -1.25 -14.41
C ASN A 90 26.83 -2.40 -13.80
N MET A 91 27.48 -3.51 -13.46
CA MET A 91 26.77 -4.73 -13.08
C MET A 91 26.28 -4.83 -11.61
N LEU A 92 26.41 -3.75 -10.82
CA LEU A 92 26.07 -3.77 -9.40
C LEU A 92 24.60 -4.17 -9.14
N SER A 93 24.36 -5.10 -8.21
CA SER A 93 23.00 -5.58 -7.89
C SER A 93 22.07 -4.47 -7.37
N ASN A 94 22.65 -3.38 -6.86
CA ASN A 94 21.97 -2.22 -6.30
C ASN A 94 21.52 -1.17 -7.34
N TYR A 95 21.87 -1.37 -8.62
CA TYR A 95 21.51 -0.44 -9.69
C TYR A 95 19.99 -0.46 -9.97
N GLY A 96 19.37 0.71 -10.01
CA GLY A 96 17.91 0.89 -10.08
C GLY A 96 17.19 0.74 -8.73
N ARG A 97 17.91 0.55 -7.61
CA ARG A 97 17.36 0.60 -6.24
C ARG A 97 17.88 1.82 -5.48
N TYR A 98 19.20 1.99 -5.41
CA TYR A 98 19.84 3.14 -4.76
C TYR A 98 20.47 4.10 -5.76
N TYR A 99 20.98 3.56 -6.87
CA TYR A 99 21.62 4.34 -7.91
C TYR A 99 20.73 4.39 -9.14
N PHE A 100 20.39 5.61 -9.55
CA PHE A 100 19.56 5.86 -10.72
C PHE A 100 20.40 6.53 -11.80
N ARG A 101 20.33 5.98 -13.01
CA ARG A 101 20.83 6.66 -14.19
C ARG A 101 19.65 7.18 -14.98
N TYR A 102 19.63 8.50 -15.10
CA TYR A 102 18.67 9.24 -15.88
C TYR A 102 19.08 9.19 -17.36
N ARG A 103 18.09 9.42 -18.23
CA ARG A 103 18.31 9.64 -19.65
C ARG A 103 19.15 10.88 -19.88
#